data_AF-A0AAP4A0S8-F1
#
_entry.id   AF-A0AAP4A0S8-F1
#
_cell.length_a   1.000
_cell.length_b   1.000
_cell.length_c   1.000
_cell.angle_alpha   90.00
_cell.angle_beta   90.00
_cell.angle_gamma   90.00
#
_symmetry.space_group_name_H-M   'P 1'
#
loop_
_entity.id
_entity.type
_entity.pdbx_description
1 polymer ?
#
loop_
_entity_poly.entity_id
_entity_poly.type
_entity_poly.pdbx_seq_one_letter_code
_entity_poly.pdbx_strand_id
1 'polypeptide(L)'
;MTTVRVLVDAVGQYNSGDIVTDAPDGLVDIAKKEIRNAANGQLLAEIVDGGALDGSPSERELQLQAELEQSKAREAELLEQIDILQSDGELKELKASAKELKIPGYTKMSIEELKQAISAAGGGADGK
;
A
#
# COMPACT_ATOMS: atom_id res chain seq x y z
N MET A 1 -12.31 13.31 -27.29
CA MET A 1 -11.96 11.90 -27.13
C MET A 1 -13.23 11.13 -26.90
N THR A 2 -13.64 10.30 -27.86
CA THR A 2 -14.83 9.44 -27.73
C THR A 2 -14.35 8.02 -27.53
N THR A 3 -14.83 7.36 -26.49
CA THR A 3 -14.51 5.95 -26.23
C THR A 3 -15.65 5.10 -26.77
N VAL A 4 -15.30 4.08 -27.57
CA VAL A 4 -16.28 3.20 -28.20
C VAL A 4 -15.95 1.76 -27.82
N ARG A 5 -16.98 1.01 -27.40
CA ARG A 5 -16.90 -0.43 -27.18
C ARG A 5 -17.48 -1.18 -28.37
N VAL A 6 -16.73 -2.15 -28.89
CA VAL A 6 -17.16 -3.02 -29.99
C VAL A 6 -17.90 -4.21 -29.42
N LEU A 7 -19.07 -4.52 -29.99
CA LEU A 7 -20.01 -5.51 -29.44
C LEU A 7 -20.11 -6.78 -30.29
N VAL A 8 -19.59 -6.77 -31.52
CA VAL A 8 -19.65 -7.91 -32.46
C VAL A 8 -18.27 -8.47 -32.78
N ASP A 9 -18.21 -9.71 -33.27
CA ASP A 9 -16.97 -10.45 -33.51
C ASP A 9 -15.91 -9.66 -34.29
N ALA A 10 -16.30 -8.86 -35.29
CA ALA A 10 -15.38 -7.99 -36.00
C ALA A 10 -16.06 -6.72 -36.56
N VAL A 11 -15.45 -5.57 -36.32
CA VAL A 11 -15.72 -4.30 -37.01
C VAL A 11 -14.38 -3.75 -37.53
N GLY A 12 -14.10 -3.97 -38.82
CA GLY A 12 -12.81 -3.61 -39.42
C GLY A 12 -11.66 -4.43 -38.81
N GLN A 13 -10.79 -3.78 -38.03
CA GLN A 13 -9.67 -4.42 -37.32
C GLN A 13 -9.94 -4.69 -35.84
N TYR A 14 -11.11 -4.28 -35.33
CA TYR A 14 -11.48 -4.38 -33.92
C TYR A 14 -12.41 -5.57 -33.70
N ASN A 15 -12.24 -6.25 -32.57
CA ASN A 15 -12.99 -7.46 -32.23
C ASN A 15 -14.01 -7.21 -31.12
N SER A 16 -14.90 -8.18 -30.91
CA SER A 16 -15.90 -8.11 -29.83
C SER A 16 -15.21 -7.93 -28.48
N GLY A 17 -15.68 -6.95 -27.71
CA GLY A 17 -15.15 -6.61 -26.40
C GLY A 17 -14.02 -5.57 -26.41
N ASP A 18 -13.51 -5.17 -27.58
CA ASP A 18 -12.49 -4.13 -27.66
C ASP A 18 -13.05 -2.77 -27.21
N ILE A 19 -12.28 -2.07 -26.37
CA ILE A 19 -12.56 -0.71 -25.93
C ILE A 19 -11.51 0.20 -26.57
N VAL A 20 -11.96 1.02 -27.52
CA VAL A 20 -11.10 1.94 -28.26
C VAL A 20 -11.25 3.33 -27.65
N THR A 21 -10.20 3.79 -26.97
CA THR A 21 -10.07 5.18 -26.51
C THR A 21 -9.64 6.07 -27.67
N ASP A 22 -10.25 7.24 -27.79
CA ASP A 22 -10.11 8.13 -28.95
C ASP A 22 -10.42 7.41 -30.28
N ALA A 23 -11.61 6.80 -30.33
CA ALA A 23 -12.04 5.99 -31.45
C ALA A 23 -12.08 6.79 -32.76
N PRO A 24 -11.65 6.19 -33.89
CA PRO A 24 -11.71 6.83 -35.20
C PRO A 24 -13.16 7.14 -35.59
N ASP A 25 -13.35 8.17 -36.42
CA ASP A 25 -14.67 8.64 -36.85
C ASP A 25 -15.59 7.51 -37.34
N GLY A 26 -15.03 6.52 -38.04
CA GLY A 26 -15.79 5.36 -38.52
C GLY A 26 -16.42 4.52 -37.40
N LEU A 27 -15.72 4.30 -36.28
CA LEU A 27 -16.28 3.59 -35.12
C LEU A 27 -17.24 4.47 -34.34
N VAL A 28 -16.93 5.76 -34.21
CA VAL A 28 -17.81 6.73 -33.55
C VAL A 28 -19.13 6.84 -34.29
N ASP A 29 -19.13 6.88 -35.62
CA ASP A 29 -20.33 6.95 -36.44
C ASP A 29 -21.20 5.69 -36.33
N ILE A 30 -20.58 4.51 -36.32
CA ILE A 30 -21.27 3.24 -36.13
C ILE A 30 -22.00 3.22 -34.78
N ALA A 31 -21.32 3.69 -33.72
CA ALA A 31 -21.89 3.77 -32.39
C ALA A 31 -22.98 4.85 -32.27
N LYS A 32 -22.77 6.05 -32.85
CA LYS A 32 -23.75 7.15 -32.85
C LYS A 32 -25.03 6.82 -33.61
N LYS A 33 -24.91 6.12 -34.74
CA LYS A 33 -26.05 5.75 -35.60
C LYS A 33 -26.70 4.44 -35.16
N GLU A 34 -26.24 3.85 -34.05
CA GLU A 34 -26.74 2.59 -33.50
C GLU A 34 -26.84 1.50 -34.56
N ILE A 35 -25.79 1.39 -35.40
CA ILE A 35 -25.79 0.43 -36.51
C ILE A 35 -25.83 -0.99 -35.94
N ARG A 36 -26.68 -1.84 -36.52
CA ARG A 36 -26.89 -3.22 -36.07
C ARG A 36 -26.39 -4.22 -37.11
N ASN A 37 -25.93 -5.36 -36.62
CA ASN A 37 -25.61 -6.50 -37.44
C ASN A 37 -26.89 -7.07 -38.07
N ALA A 38 -26.91 -7.21 -39.39
CA ALA A 38 -28.07 -7.67 -40.14
C ALA A 38 -28.45 -9.13 -39.84
N ALA A 39 -27.51 -9.96 -39.39
CA ALA A 39 -27.72 -11.38 -39.15
C ALA A 39 -28.38 -11.67 -37.78
N ASN A 40 -28.06 -10.88 -36.75
CA ASN A 40 -28.50 -11.13 -35.37
C ASN A 40 -29.22 -9.93 -34.71
N GLY A 41 -29.29 -8.77 -35.38
CA GLY A 41 -29.95 -7.56 -34.88
C GLY A 41 -29.24 -6.86 -33.72
N GLN A 42 -28.05 -7.31 -33.33
CA GLN A 42 -27.27 -6.73 -32.24
C GLN A 42 -26.53 -5.47 -32.68
N LEU A 43 -26.34 -4.51 -31.78
CA LEU A 43 -25.55 -3.31 -32.03
C LEU A 43 -24.10 -3.67 -32.36
N LEU A 44 -23.49 -2.97 -33.31
CA LEU A 44 -22.10 -3.20 -33.71
C LEU A 44 -21.10 -2.60 -32.71
N ALA A 45 -21.42 -1.41 -32.21
CA ALA A 45 -20.60 -0.67 -31.25
C ALA A 45 -21.48 0.29 -30.46
N GLU A 46 -21.01 0.71 -29.29
CA GLU A 46 -21.68 1.71 -28.46
C GLU A 46 -20.68 2.73 -27.92
N ILE A 47 -21.14 3.97 -27.74
CA ILE A 47 -20.35 4.99 -27.07
C ILE A 47 -20.35 4.64 -25.59
N VAL A 48 -19.15 4.40 -25.05
CA VAL A 48 -18.95 4.34 -23.61
C VAL A 48 -18.65 5.78 -23.20
N ASP A 49 -19.65 6.44 -22.62
CA ASP A 49 -19.46 7.72 -21.96
C ASP A 49 -18.51 7.47 -20.77
N GLY A 50 -17.22 7.59 -21.03
CA GLY A 50 -16.20 7.63 -20.01
C GLY A 50 -16.39 8.93 -19.28
N GLY A 51 -17.12 8.86 -18.16
CA GLY A 51 -17.29 9.99 -17.24
C GLY A 51 -15.95 10.70 -17.08
N ALA A 52 -16.00 12.01 -17.30
CA ALA A 52 -14.82 12.88 -17.40
C ALA A 52 -13.73 12.46 -16.41
N LEU A 53 -12.60 11.97 -16.94
CA LEU A 53 -11.34 11.91 -16.20
C LEU A 53 -10.80 13.34 -16.11
N ASP A 54 -11.56 14.24 -15.47
CA ASP A 54 -10.99 15.47 -14.96
C ASP A 54 -10.06 15.02 -13.84
N GLY A 55 -8.74 15.22 -13.97
CA GLY A 55 -7.70 14.66 -13.09
C GLY A 55 -7.75 15.14 -11.64
N SER A 56 -8.88 15.68 -11.21
CA SER A 56 -9.23 15.98 -9.84
C SER A 56 -9.56 14.68 -9.11
N PRO A 57 -8.93 14.39 -7.96
CA PRO A 57 -9.21 13.20 -7.18
C PRO A 57 -10.69 13.17 -6.80
N SER A 58 -11.31 12.03 -7.01
CA SER A 58 -12.70 11.77 -6.65
C SER A 58 -12.87 11.93 -5.13
N GLU A 59 -14.07 12.23 -4.66
CA GLU A 59 -14.37 12.31 -3.22
C GLU A 59 -13.91 11.06 -2.45
N ARG A 60 -14.03 9.88 -3.09
CA ARG A 60 -13.55 8.61 -2.55
C ARG A 60 -12.03 8.54 -2.43
N GLU A 61 -11.30 9.09 -3.40
CA GLU A 61 -9.83 9.12 -3.39
C GLU A 61 -9.31 10.07 -2.30
N LEU A 62 -9.96 11.22 -2.12
CA LEU A 62 -9.68 12.14 -1.03
C LEU A 62 -9.94 11.50 0.34
N GLN A 63 -11.04 10.75 0.48
CA GLN A 63 -11.36 10.06 1.72
C GLN A 63 -10.34 8.96 2.04
N LEU A 64 -9.96 8.15 1.05
CA LEU A 64 -8.91 7.15 1.18
C LEU A 64 -7.55 7.76 1.56
N GLN A 65 -7.23 8.93 1.02
CA GLN A 65 -6.00 9.65 1.35
C GLN A 65 -5.99 10.09 2.82
N ALA A 66 -7.10 10.64 3.31
CA ALA A 66 -7.25 11.03 4.71
C ALA A 66 -7.16 9.82 5.67
N GLU A 67 -7.79 8.70 5.33
CA GLU A 67 -7.69 7.45 6.12
C GLU A 67 -6.25 6.93 6.15
N LEU A 68 -5.53 7.00 5.04
CA LEU A 68 -4.15 6.54 4.94
C LEU A 68 -3.20 7.43 5.75
N GLU A 69 -3.39 8.75 5.72
CA GLU A 69 -2.64 9.67 6.58
C GLU A 69 -2.90 9.43 8.06
N GLN A 70 -4.17 9.22 8.44
CA GLN A 70 -4.53 8.88 9.81
C GLN A 70 -3.90 7.53 10.25
N SER A 71 -3.90 6.52 9.38
CA SER A 71 -3.28 5.22 9.66
C SER A 71 -1.78 5.36 9.86
N LYS A 72 -1.09 6.14 9.02
CA LYS A 72 0.35 6.40 9.15
C LYS A 72 0.69 7.11 10.45
N ALA A 73 -0.10 8.10 10.85
CA ALA A 73 0.10 8.80 12.11
C ALA A 73 -0.04 7.84 13.32
N ARG A 74 -1.05 6.96 13.30
CA ARG A 74 -1.23 5.94 14.34
C ARG A 74 -0.09 4.92 14.36
N GLU A 75 0.38 4.49 13.19
CA GLU A 75 1.50 3.55 13.09
C GLU A 75 2.79 4.14 13.68
N ALA A 76 3.07 5.41 13.39
CA ALA A 76 4.23 6.10 13.97
C ALA A 76 4.16 6.20 15.49
N GLU A 77 2.99 6.53 16.05
CA GLU A 77 2.79 6.58 17.51
C GLU A 77 2.96 5.20 18.18
N LEU A 78 2.45 4.14 17.55
CA LEU A 78 2.62 2.78 18.05
C LEU A 78 4.06 2.31 18.00
N LEU A 79 4.79 2.65 16.93
CA LEU A 79 6.22 2.35 16.82
C LEU A 79 7.04 3.06 17.91
N GLU A 80 6.74 4.31 18.21
CA GLU A 80 7.39 5.04 19.31
C GLU A 80 7.09 4.39 20.67
N GLN A 81 5.85 3.97 20.93
CA GLN A 81 5.50 3.24 22.15
C GLN A 81 6.25 1.90 22.25
N ILE A 82 6.39 1.17 21.15
CA ILE A 82 7.15 -0.09 21.11
C ILE A 82 8.62 0.17 21.47
N ASP A 83 9.25 1.20 20.90
CA ASP A 83 10.64 1.55 21.18
C ASP A 83 10.87 1.85 22.68
N ILE A 84 9.96 2.61 23.29
CA ILE A 84 10.00 2.92 24.72
C ILE A 84 9.87 1.65 25.56
N LEU A 85 8.89 0.79 25.23
CA LEU A 85 8.64 -0.46 25.97
C LEU A 85 9.81 -1.45 25.83
N GLN A 86 10.41 -1.54 24.64
CA GLN A 86 11.58 -2.37 24.40
C GLN A 86 12.79 -1.87 25.19
N SER A 87 13.05 -0.56 25.18
CA SER A 87 14.14 0.06 25.94
C SER A 87 14.00 -0.15 27.46
N ASP A 88 12.78 -0.02 28.00
CA ASP A 88 12.53 -0.27 29.43
C ASP A 88 12.65 -1.76 29.79
N GLY A 89 12.17 -2.64 28.91
CA GLY A 89 12.33 -4.10 29.04
C GLY A 89 13.81 -4.50 29.07
N GLU A 90 14.59 -4.04 28.09
CA GLU A 90 16.02 -4.29 28.00
C GLU A 90 16.77 -3.79 29.24
N LEU A 91 16.47 -2.56 29.69
CA LEU A 91 17.09 -2.01 30.90
C LEU A 91 16.80 -2.87 32.14
N LYS A 92 15.57 -3.40 32.27
CA LYS A 92 15.20 -4.30 33.37
C LYS A 92 15.95 -5.63 33.29
N GLU A 93 16.06 -6.24 32.11
CA GLU A 93 16.78 -7.50 31.91
C GLU A 93 18.29 -7.36 32.18
N LEU A 94 18.89 -6.26 31.71
CA LEU A 94 20.30 -5.95 31.99
C LEU A 94 20.53 -5.69 33.48
N LYS A 95 19.63 -4.98 34.16
CA LYS A 95 19.73 -4.80 35.62
C LYS A 95 19.57 -6.11 36.38
N ALA A 96 18.72 -7.03 35.93
CA ALA A 96 18.60 -8.36 36.51
C ALA A 96 19.90 -9.16 36.35
N SER A 97 20.45 -9.20 35.13
CA SER A 97 21.71 -9.87 34.83
C SER A 97 22.88 -9.29 35.62
N ALA A 98 22.98 -7.96 35.71
CA ALA A 98 24.01 -7.28 36.48
C ALA A 98 23.87 -7.53 38.00
N LYS A 99 22.63 -7.66 38.50
CA LYS A 99 22.36 -8.06 39.89
C LYS A 99 22.82 -9.50 40.15
N GLU A 100 22.56 -10.44 39.24
CA GLU A 100 23.01 -11.83 39.34
C GLU A 100 24.54 -11.93 39.35
N LEU A 101 25.21 -11.16 38.50
CA LEU A 101 26.66 -11.04 38.44
C LEU A 101 27.26 -10.18 39.57
N LYS A 102 26.42 -9.64 40.46
CA LYS A 102 26.82 -8.79 41.61
C LYS A 102 27.65 -7.56 41.20
N ILE A 103 27.35 -6.97 40.06
CA ILE A 103 28.03 -5.79 39.55
C ILE A 103 27.70 -4.58 40.46
N PRO A 104 28.69 -3.93 41.08
CA PRO A 104 28.45 -2.78 41.96
C PRO A 104 27.94 -1.59 41.16
N GLY A 105 26.95 -0.87 41.71
CA GLY A 105 26.42 0.35 41.10
C GLY A 105 25.47 0.16 39.91
N TYR A 106 25.12 -1.09 39.56
CA TYR A 106 24.27 -1.44 38.39
C TYR A 106 22.92 -0.69 38.33
N THR A 107 22.37 -0.24 39.45
CA THR A 107 21.10 0.49 39.48
C THR A 107 21.18 1.89 38.87
N LYS A 108 22.38 2.47 38.81
CA LYS A 108 22.66 3.82 38.27
C LYS A 108 23.28 3.80 36.88
N MET A 109 23.63 2.63 36.34
CA MET A 109 24.25 2.48 35.03
C MET A 109 23.20 2.60 33.91
N SER A 110 23.60 3.19 32.79
CA SER A 110 22.87 3.18 31.52
C SER A 110 22.92 1.79 30.85
N ILE A 111 22.10 1.59 29.81
CA ILE A 111 22.06 0.33 29.03
C ILE A 111 23.45 -0.05 28.53
N GLU A 112 24.17 0.90 27.92
CA GLU A 112 25.51 0.67 27.38
C GLU A 112 26.54 0.31 28.47
N GLU A 113 26.50 1.02 29.60
CA GLU A 113 27.36 0.71 30.75
C GLU A 113 27.04 -0.66 31.35
N LEU A 114 25.77 -1.04 31.45
CA LEU A 114 25.36 -2.36 31.91
C LEU A 114 25.85 -3.45 30.96
N LYS A 115 25.69 -3.29 29.64
CA LYS A 115 26.20 -4.25 28.64
C LYS A 115 27.71 -4.44 28.77
N GLN A 116 28.46 -3.35 28.89
CA GLN A 116 29.91 -3.40 29.08
C GLN A 116 30.29 -4.06 30.39
N ALA A 117 29.65 -3.69 31.50
CA ALA A 117 29.93 -4.25 32.81
C ALA A 117 29.58 -5.74 32.89
N ILE A 118 28.45 -6.17 32.31
CA ILE A 118 28.05 -7.58 32.20
C ILE A 118 29.07 -8.35 31.35
N SER A 119 29.48 -7.79 30.20
CA SER A 119 30.49 -8.42 29.35
C SER A 119 31.85 -8.54 30.04
N ALA A 120 32.22 -7.56 30.87
CA ALA A 120 33.46 -7.58 31.65
C ALA A 120 33.38 -8.52 32.86
N ALA A 121 32.23 -8.59 33.53
CA ALA A 121 31.99 -9.48 34.67
C ALA A 121 31.77 -10.94 34.23
N GLY A 122 31.36 -11.14 32.97
CA GLY A 122 31.06 -12.42 32.33
C GLY A 122 31.92 -12.71 31.10
N GLY A 123 33.16 -12.21 31.04
CA GLY A 123 34.16 -12.56 30.03
C GLY A 123 34.60 -14.01 30.19
N GLY A 124 33.72 -14.93 29.83
CA GLY A 124 33.83 -16.37 30.01
C GLY A 124 32.67 -17.08 29.32
N ALA A 125 32.40 -16.74 28.07
CA ALA A 125 31.83 -17.70 27.14
C ALA A 125 32.92 -18.72 26.76
N ASP A 126 33.33 -19.58 27.70
CA ASP A 126 34.07 -20.81 27.38
C ASP A 126 33.98 -21.83 28.54
N GLY A 127 33.40 -22.99 28.23
CA GLY A 127 33.79 -24.25 28.86
C GLY A 127 32.83 -24.91 29.85
N LYS A 128 31.90 -25.72 29.30
CA LYS A 128 31.33 -26.98 29.84
C LYS A 128 30.00 -26.93 30.60
#